data_AF-A0A7C4S0P3-F1
#
_entry.id   AF-A0A7C4S0P3-F1
#
_cell.length_a   1.000
_cell.length_b   1.000
_cell.length_c   1.000
_cell.angle_alpha   90.00
_cell.angle_beta   90.00
_cell.angle_gamma   90.00
#
_symmetry.space_group_name_H-M   'P 1'
#
loop_
_entity.id
_entity.type
_entity.pdbx_description
1 polymer ?
#
loop_
_entity_poly.entity_id
_entity_poly.type
_entity_poly.pdbx_seq_one_letter_code
_entity_poly.pdbx_strand_id
1 'polypeptide(L)'
;CILCKIMMYKVAAYLAKSLGAWAIVTGESLGQVASQTHDNLMVLSSFSEIPLIRPLISYDKEEIISLSKKLGLYEYAIYKDNYISHNIDCWARPKHVTTKADPETTSKLLLELDFNNFINECIKSIKVINF
;
A
#
# COMPACT_ATOMS: atom_id res chain seq x y z
N CYS A 1 -4.25 7.81 1.16
CA CYS A 1 -3.10 8.73 1.10
C CYS A 1 -2.13 8.21 0.04
N ILE A 2 -1.85 8.98 -1.03
CA ILE A 2 -0.92 8.54 -2.09
C ILE A 2 0.54 8.61 -1.61
N LEU A 3 0.93 9.71 -0.96
CA LEU A 3 2.28 9.89 -0.41
C LEU A 3 2.67 8.77 0.57
N CYS A 4 1.76 8.40 1.47
CA CYS A 4 1.96 7.33 2.43
C CYS A 4 2.19 5.97 1.73
N LYS A 5 1.44 5.67 0.67
CA LYS A 5 1.66 4.44 -0.11
C LYS A 5 3.03 4.46 -0.80
N ILE A 6 3.46 5.60 -1.33
CA ILE A 6 4.80 5.75 -1.93
C ILE A 6 5.89 5.46 -0.89
N MET A 7 5.76 6.00 0.33
CA MET A 7 6.68 5.71 1.43
C MET A 7 6.71 4.21 1.76
N MET A 8 5.54 3.57 1.88
CA MET A 8 5.45 2.13 2.14
C MET A 8 6.13 1.32 1.04
N TYR A 9 5.97 1.69 -0.23
CA TYR A 9 6.63 1.02 -1.34
C TYR A 9 8.13 1.24 -1.36
N LYS A 10 8.64 2.41 -0.96
CA LYS A 10 10.09 2.61 -0.81
C LYS A 10 10.69 1.75 0.30
N VAL A 11 10.04 1.68 1.47
CA VAL A 11 10.48 0.80 2.56
C VAL A 11 10.41 -0.68 2.12
N ALA A 12 9.34 -1.09 1.45
CA ALA A 12 9.21 -2.44 0.91
C ALA A 12 10.26 -2.73 -0.18
N ALA A 13 10.60 -1.76 -1.03
CA ALA A 13 11.64 -1.89 -2.05
C ALA A 13 13.03 -2.03 -1.44
N TYR A 14 13.31 -1.28 -0.38
CA TYR A 14 14.54 -1.44 0.41
C TYR A 14 14.64 -2.87 0.97
N LEU A 15 13.57 -3.34 1.63
CA LEU A 15 13.52 -4.70 2.16
C LEU A 15 13.68 -5.77 1.07
N ALA A 16 13.00 -5.60 -0.05
CA ALA A 16 13.07 -6.54 -1.16
C ALA A 16 14.52 -6.66 -1.66
N LYS A 17 15.24 -5.54 -1.82
CA LYS A 17 16.66 -5.56 -2.17
C LYS A 17 17.52 -6.26 -1.12
N SER A 18 17.31 -5.98 0.18
CA SER A 18 18.10 -6.61 1.25
C SER A 18 17.84 -8.11 1.40
N LEU A 19 16.63 -8.57 1.05
CA LEU A 19 16.23 -9.97 1.13
C LEU A 19 16.47 -10.73 -0.19
N GLY A 20 16.94 -10.07 -1.24
CA GLY A 20 17.08 -10.66 -2.57
C GLY A 20 15.75 -10.99 -3.26
N ALA A 21 14.65 -10.36 -2.83
CA ALA A 21 13.33 -10.54 -3.43
C ALA A 21 13.19 -9.75 -4.75
N TRP A 22 12.47 -10.33 -5.70
CA TRP A 22 12.35 -9.79 -7.06
C TRP A 22 11.14 -8.86 -7.26
N ALA A 23 10.18 -8.87 -6.34
CA ALA A 23 8.94 -8.12 -6.46
C ALA A 23 8.30 -7.83 -5.11
N ILE A 24 7.38 -6.87 -5.09
CA ILE A 24 6.47 -6.59 -3.97
C ILE A 24 5.06 -6.98 -4.42
N VAL A 25 4.37 -7.80 -3.63
CA VAL A 25 2.99 -8.21 -3.91
C VAL A 25 2.02 -7.35 -3.10
N THR A 26 0.98 -6.82 -3.74
CA THR A 26 -0.06 -6.03 -3.09
C THR A 26 -1.45 -6.61 -3.37
N GLY A 27 -2.38 -6.41 -2.43
CA GLY A 27 -3.79 -6.76 -2.60
C GLY A 27 -4.63 -5.66 -3.26
N GLU A 28 -4.03 -4.82 -4.11
CA GLU A 28 -4.74 -3.73 -4.78
C GLU A 28 -5.66 -4.25 -5.90
N SER A 29 -6.88 -3.72 -5.97
CA SER A 29 -7.86 -3.96 -7.03
C SER A 29 -8.22 -2.64 -7.72
N LEU A 30 -8.44 -2.66 -9.04
CA LEU A 30 -8.71 -1.46 -9.81
C LEU A 30 -10.10 -0.91 -9.48
N GLY A 31 -10.17 0.37 -9.10
CA GLY A 31 -11.45 1.08 -8.90
C GLY A 31 -12.17 0.78 -7.57
N GLN A 32 -11.61 -0.07 -6.70
CA GLN A 32 -12.25 -0.41 -5.42
C GLN A 32 -12.24 0.75 -4.41
N VAL A 33 -11.16 1.54 -4.37
CA VAL A 33 -11.04 2.76 -3.55
C VAL A 33 -10.40 3.90 -4.32
N ALA A 34 -10.58 5.14 -3.87
CA ALA A 34 -10.04 6.34 -4.54
C ALA A 34 -8.53 6.24 -4.84
N SER A 35 -7.74 5.61 -3.96
CA SER A 35 -6.30 5.43 -4.14
C SER A 35 -5.90 4.32 -5.13
N GLN A 36 -6.86 3.64 -5.75
CA GLN A 36 -6.67 2.52 -6.68
C GLN A 36 -7.35 2.78 -8.03
N THR A 37 -7.51 4.04 -8.42
CA THR A 37 -7.82 4.40 -9.81
C THR A 37 -6.62 4.13 -10.72
N HIS A 38 -6.87 4.04 -12.02
CA HIS A 38 -5.81 3.84 -13.01
C HIS A 38 -4.69 4.87 -12.88
N ASP A 39 -5.04 6.17 -12.86
CA ASP A 39 -4.07 7.27 -12.73
C ASP A 39 -3.25 7.13 -11.44
N ASN A 40 -3.89 6.87 -10.31
CA ASN A 40 -3.18 6.72 -9.04
C ASN A 40 -2.25 5.52 -9.02
N LEU A 41 -2.66 4.38 -9.58
CA LEU A 41 -1.82 3.19 -9.66
C LEU A 41 -0.62 3.41 -10.60
N MET A 42 -0.80 4.19 -11.67
CA MET A 42 0.30 4.59 -12.55
C MET A 42 1.32 5.43 -11.78
N VAL A 43 0.88 6.48 -11.08
CA VAL A 43 1.75 7.31 -10.24
C VAL A 43 2.45 6.45 -9.18
N LEU A 44 1.71 5.64 -8.43
CA LEU A 44 2.30 4.79 -7.41
C LEU A 44 3.37 3.84 -7.95
N SER A 45 3.15 3.29 -9.15
CA SER A 45 4.10 2.39 -9.79
C SER A 45 5.36 3.12 -10.25
N SER A 46 5.26 4.38 -10.71
CA SER A 46 6.44 5.15 -11.15
C SER A 46 7.41 5.48 -10.02
N PHE A 47 6.97 5.44 -8.76
CA PHE A 47 7.84 5.67 -7.59
C PHE A 47 8.48 4.39 -7.03
N SER A 48 8.10 3.20 -7.51
CA SER A 48 8.69 1.94 -7.05
C SER A 48 9.89 1.54 -7.92
N GLU A 49 11.01 1.23 -7.27
CA GLU A 49 12.20 0.67 -7.94
C GLU A 49 12.15 -0.86 -8.07
N ILE A 50 11.17 -1.48 -7.43
CA ILE A 50 10.93 -2.93 -7.46
C ILE A 50 9.57 -3.20 -8.12
N PRO A 51 9.45 -4.22 -8.98
CA PRO A 51 8.18 -4.58 -9.61
C PRO A 51 7.05 -4.77 -8.59
N LEU A 52 5.91 -4.11 -8.83
CA LEU A 52 4.69 -4.26 -8.04
C LEU A 52 3.75 -5.26 -8.73
N ILE A 53 3.48 -6.38 -8.07
CA ILE A 53 2.55 -7.41 -8.57
C ILE A 53 1.21 -7.25 -7.87
N ARG A 54 0.13 -7.19 -8.65
CA ARG A 54 -1.24 -6.93 -8.17
C ARG A 54 -2.17 -8.06 -8.60
N PRO A 55 -2.18 -9.22 -7.92
CA PRO A 55 -2.96 -10.39 -8.34
C PRO A 55 -4.47 -10.13 -8.40
N LEU A 56 -4.95 -9.17 -7.61
CA LEU A 56 -6.36 -8.82 -7.47
C LEU A 56 -6.78 -7.65 -8.37
N ILE A 57 -5.91 -7.18 -9.29
CA ILE A 57 -6.14 -5.93 -10.03
C ILE A 57 -7.45 -5.92 -10.82
N SER A 58 -7.89 -7.08 -11.30
CA SER A 58 -9.11 -7.24 -12.10
C SER A 58 -10.30 -7.80 -11.32
N TYR A 59 -10.15 -8.05 -10.01
CA TYR A 59 -11.19 -8.69 -9.21
C TYR A 59 -12.09 -7.63 -8.59
N ASP A 60 -13.40 -7.86 -8.59
CA ASP A 60 -14.32 -7.09 -7.78
C ASP A 60 -14.31 -7.52 -6.30
N LYS A 61 -15.05 -6.79 -5.46
CA LYS A 61 -15.09 -7.04 -4.02
C LYS A 61 -15.67 -8.41 -3.68
N GLU A 62 -16.72 -8.84 -4.38
CA GLU A 62 -17.40 -10.10 -4.10
C GLU A 62 -16.54 -11.29 -4.56
N GLU A 63 -15.82 -11.16 -5.67
CA GLU A 63 -14.84 -12.13 -6.11
C GLU A 63 -13.69 -12.30 -5.09
N ILE A 64 -13.18 -11.19 -4.53
CA ILE A 64 -12.15 -11.23 -3.48
C ILE A 64 -12.70 -11.91 -2.21
N ILE A 65 -13.94 -11.60 -1.81
CA ILE A 65 -14.59 -12.23 -0.64
C ILE A 65 -14.78 -13.73 -0.87
N SER A 66 -15.26 -14.11 -2.05
CA SER A 66 -15.46 -15.51 -2.45
C SER A 66 -14.14 -16.28 -2.43
N LEU A 67 -13.08 -15.70 -3.00
CA LEU A 67 -11.74 -16.26 -2.96
C LEU A 67 -11.22 -16.41 -1.53
N SER A 68 -11.41 -15.40 -0.68
CA SER A 68 -11.03 -15.44 0.73
C SER A 68 -11.75 -16.54 1.51
N LYS A 69 -13.05 -16.75 1.26
CA LYS A 69 -13.83 -17.86 1.84
C LYS A 69 -13.33 -19.21 1.35
N LYS A 70 -13.08 -19.34 0.04
CA LYS A 70 -12.55 -20.58 -0.58
C LYS A 70 -11.18 -20.96 -0.01
N LEU A 71 -10.34 -19.99 0.33
CA LEU A 71 -9.02 -20.20 0.92
C LEU A 71 -9.06 -20.37 2.46
N GLY A 72 -10.23 -20.28 3.10
CA GLY A 72 -10.35 -20.33 4.56
C GLY A 72 -9.76 -19.12 5.29
N LEU A 73 -9.54 -18.00 4.58
CA LEU A 73 -8.93 -16.78 5.13
C LEU A 73 -9.97 -15.75 5.60
N TYR A 74 -11.24 -15.95 5.23
CA TYR A 74 -12.29 -14.96 5.45
C TYR A 74 -12.47 -14.61 6.94
N GLU A 75 -12.49 -15.62 7.81
CA GLU A 75 -12.68 -15.42 9.26
C GLU A 75 -11.56 -14.57 9.87
N TYR A 76 -10.31 -14.81 9.48
CA TYR A 76 -9.16 -14.01 9.93
C TYR A 76 -9.22 -12.56 9.41
N ALA A 77 -9.67 -12.37 8.17
CA ALA A 77 -9.79 -11.05 7.57
C ALA A 77 -10.86 -10.20 8.29
N ILE A 78 -12.03 -10.78 8.60
CA ILE A 78 -13.11 -10.07 9.28
C ILE A 78 -12.91 -9.93 10.79
N TYR A 79 -12.18 -10.85 11.43
CA TYR A 79 -11.82 -10.72 12.85
C TYR A 79 -11.07 -9.42 13.11
N LYS A 80 -10.15 -9.07 12.20
CA LYS A 80 -9.41 -7.79 12.24
C LYS A 80 -10.33 -6.58 12.04
N ASP A 81 -11.38 -6.71 11.23
CA ASP A 81 -12.36 -5.65 11.03
C ASP A 81 -13.17 -5.40 12.32
N ASN A 82 -13.74 -6.46 12.91
CA ASN A 82 -14.63 -6.32 14.07
C ASN A 82 -13.92 -5.92 15.38
N TYR A 83 -12.63 -6.28 15.57
CA TYR A 83 -11.88 -5.97 16.80
C TYR A 83 -10.92 -4.79 16.68
N ILE A 84 -10.47 -4.41 15.47
CA ILE A 84 -9.46 -3.35 15.29
C ILE A 84 -10.02 -2.14 14.51
N SER A 85 -11.12 -2.26 13.73
CA SER A 85 -11.40 -1.28 12.66
C SER A 85 -12.40 -0.15 12.94
N HIS A 86 -12.88 0.06 14.17
CA HIS A 86 -13.82 1.16 14.41
C HIS A 86 -13.26 2.37 15.20
N ASN A 87 -12.03 2.31 15.73
CA ASN A 87 -11.50 3.39 16.60
C ASN A 87 -10.08 3.88 16.31
N ILE A 88 -9.43 3.46 15.22
CA ILE A 88 -8.13 4.02 14.82
C ILE A 88 -8.29 4.65 13.44
N ASP A 89 -8.91 5.82 13.41
CA ASP A 89 -8.86 6.65 12.21
C ASP A 89 -7.40 7.10 12.06
N CYS A 90 -6.77 6.72 10.94
CA CYS A 90 -5.39 7.08 10.69
C CYS A 90 -5.29 8.61 10.66
N TRP A 91 -4.53 9.20 11.58
CA TRP A 91 -4.36 10.66 11.69
C TRP A 91 -3.81 11.29 10.40
N ALA A 92 -3.08 10.51 9.59
CA ALA A 92 -2.54 10.92 8.29
C ALA A 92 -3.52 10.71 7.12
N ARG A 93 -4.76 10.28 7.38
CA ARG A 93 -5.79 10.12 6.36
C ARG A 93 -6.23 11.51 5.87
N PRO A 94 -6.07 11.83 4.58
CA PRO A 94 -6.52 13.12 4.07
C PRO A 94 -8.05 13.17 4.06
N LYS A 95 -8.63 14.32 4.47
CA LYS A 95 -10.07 14.58 4.42
C LYS A 95 -10.64 14.47 3.00
N HIS A 96 -9.84 14.89 2.02
CA HIS A 96 -10.17 14.80 0.61
C HIS A 96 -9.17 13.88 -0.10
N VAL A 97 -9.68 12.82 -0.70
CA VAL A 97 -8.86 11.83 -1.40
C VAL A 97 -8.77 12.20 -2.88
N THR A 98 -7.54 12.18 -3.41
CA THR A 98 -7.28 12.37 -4.83
C THR A 98 -7.55 11.09 -5.59
N THR A 99 -8.35 11.16 -6.66
CA THR A 99 -8.61 10.06 -7.61
C THR A 99 -7.74 10.12 -8.86
N LYS A 100 -7.04 11.24 -9.08
CA LYS A 100 -6.10 11.44 -10.18
C LYS A 100 -4.89 12.22 -9.68
N ALA A 101 -3.88 11.49 -9.20
CA ALA A 101 -2.63 12.08 -8.78
C ALA A 101 -1.80 12.51 -9.99
N ASP A 102 -1.06 13.60 -9.83
CA ASP A 102 -0.10 14.10 -10.80
C ASP A 102 1.34 13.76 -10.36
N PRO A 103 2.17 13.10 -11.21
CA PRO A 103 3.54 12.73 -10.85
C PRO A 103 4.42 13.92 -10.43
N GLU A 104 4.29 15.06 -11.10
CA GLU A 104 5.14 16.24 -10.86
C GLU A 104 4.83 16.85 -9.49
N THR A 105 3.55 17.09 -9.22
CA THR A 105 3.05 17.56 -7.92
C THR A 105 3.43 16.60 -6.80
N THR A 106 3.26 15.29 -7.05
CA THR A 106 3.63 14.25 -6.08
C THR A 106 5.13 14.30 -5.76
N SER A 107 5.98 14.47 -6.78
CA SER A 107 7.44 14.57 -6.59
C SER A 107 7.83 15.81 -5.77
N LYS A 108 7.22 16.97 -6.06
CA LYS A 108 7.44 18.20 -5.29
C LYS A 108 7.08 18.03 -3.82
N LEU A 109 5.90 17.46 -3.54
CA LEU A 109 5.45 17.19 -2.17
C LEU A 109 6.36 16.20 -1.43
N LEU A 110 6.91 15.19 -2.13
CA LEU A 110 7.85 14.26 -1.52
C LEU A 110 9.20 14.91 -1.18
N LEU A 111 9.62 15.95 -1.92
CA LEU A 111 10.84 16.72 -1.63
C LEU A 111 10.66 17.68 -0.44
N GLU A 112 9.45 18.23 -0.26
CA GLU A 112 9.12 19.08 0.90
C GLU A 112 9.06 18.28 2.20
N LEU A 113 8.77 16.99 2.12
CA LEU A 113 8.81 16.07 3.25
C LEU A 113 10.27 15.63 3.47
N ASP A 114 10.69 15.50 4.74
CA ASP A 114 11.98 14.89 5.09
C ASP A 114 11.95 13.36 4.86
N PHE A 115 11.75 13.00 3.59
CA PHE A 115 11.34 11.70 3.12
C PHE A 115 12.40 10.64 3.37
N ASN A 116 13.67 10.99 3.12
CA ASN A 116 14.79 10.07 3.29
C ASN A 116 15.04 9.75 4.76
N ASN A 117 14.93 10.75 5.64
CA ASN A 117 15.10 10.55 7.07
C ASN A 117 14.00 9.63 7.63
N PHE A 118 12.73 9.89 7.25
CA PHE A 118 11.61 9.05 7.68
C PHE A 118 11.76 7.59 7.23
N ILE A 119 12.19 7.35 5.98
CA ILE A 119 12.45 5.99 5.48
C ILE A 119 13.55 5.32 6.29
N ASN A 120 14.64 6.03 6.60
CA ASN A 120 15.75 5.48 7.38
C ASN A 120 15.32 5.11 8.80
N GLU A 121 14.50 5.93 9.46
CA GLU A 121 13.92 5.62 10.77
C GLU A 121 13.00 4.39 10.71
N CYS A 122 12.14 4.30 9.67
CA CYS A 122 11.30 3.14 9.43
C CYS A 122 12.14 1.88 9.29
N ILE A 123 13.21 1.91 8.47
CA ILE A 123 14.10 0.77 8.24
C ILE A 123 14.78 0.31 9.55
N LYS A 124 15.28 1.25 10.36
CA LYS A 124 15.95 0.94 11.64
C LYS A 124 15.02 0.28 12.67
N SER A 125 13.72 0.56 12.58
CA SER A 125 12.72 0.06 13.54
C SER A 125 12.05 -1.25 13.11
N ILE A 126 12.44 -1.82 11.96
CA ILE A 126 11.90 -3.09 11.47
C ILE A 126 12.21 -4.22 12.46
N LYS A 127 11.19 -5.03 12.77
CA LYS A 127 11.30 -6.24 13.59
C LYS A 127 10.87 -7.44 12.79
N VAL A 128 11.69 -8.48 12.78
CA VAL A 128 11.34 -9.78 12.23
C VAL A 128 10.71 -10.61 13.34
N ILE A 129 9.47 -11.04 13.13
CA ILE A 129 8.75 -11.93 14.05
C ILE A 129 8.87 -13.33 13.47
N ASN A 130 9.50 -14.23 14.21
CA ASN A 130 9.53 -15.65 13.89
C ASN A 130 8.32 -16.31 14.55
N PHE A 131 7.57 -17.09 13.78
CA PHE A 131 6.39 -17.84 14.23
C PHE A 131 6.74 -19.32 14.43
#